data_AF-A2ERB9-F1
#
_entry.id   AF-A2ERB9-F1
#
_cell.length_a   1.000
_cell.length_b   1.000
_cell.length_c   1.000
_cell.angle_alpha   90.00
_cell.angle_beta   90.00
_cell.angle_gamma   90.00
#
_symmetry.space_group_name_H-M   'P 1'
#
loop_
_entity.id
_entity.type
_entity.pdbx_description
1 polymer ?
#
loop_
_entity_poly.entity_id
_entity_poly.type
_entity_poly.pdbx_seq_one_letter_code
_entity_poly.pdbx_strand_id
1 'polypeptide(L)'
;MSENGGAGGYSKGILTLKNETRGFLYIGGKGTAIKTSGKQMGGFNGGGYRYYYDYNYYGAGGGGASDIRLEKDSFTTRIIVAGGGGGSGHGTSADPSASETTHNGGGSGGGYKGGDGTLRPSSTSVAYGGTQINPGDGEKYDYRSKAIFGNGGSYTCTSCSTPGSGGGGGWYGGAASGCCGYSAAGGSGYVLTSTSYKPNEYVYKREYFLMKASMKSGIRYGNGAIKITILDNVDIENVKIQGCGLTGVSYSRIASLITSPSVA
;
A
#
# COMPACT_ATOMS: atom_id res chain seq x y z
N MET A 1 -0.68 -1.69 20.98
CA MET A 1 -0.55 -0.49 20.11
C MET A 1 -1.70 -0.54 19.14
N SER A 2 -2.60 0.45 19.18
CA SER A 2 -3.92 0.40 18.56
C SER A 2 -3.90 0.32 17.04
N GLU A 3 -4.88 -0.39 16.49
CA GLU A 3 -5.13 -0.72 15.08
C GLU A 3 -5.65 0.47 14.26
N ASN A 4 -5.11 1.68 14.47
CA ASN A 4 -5.72 2.90 13.93
C ASN A 4 -5.18 3.30 12.54
N GLY A 5 -4.17 2.59 12.01
CA GLY A 5 -3.72 2.77 10.63
C GLY A 5 -4.71 2.14 9.65
N GLY A 6 -4.74 2.60 8.40
CA GLY A 6 -5.59 2.00 7.38
C GLY A 6 -5.16 0.57 7.06
N ALA A 7 -6.12 -0.35 6.96
CA ALA A 7 -5.87 -1.70 6.43
C ALA A 7 -5.48 -1.64 4.94
N GLY A 8 -4.54 -2.48 4.52
CA GLY A 8 -4.18 -2.67 3.12
C GLY A 8 -5.24 -3.45 2.33
N GLY A 9 -5.10 -3.42 1.01
CA GLY A 9 -6.02 -4.03 0.07
C GLY A 9 -5.73 -5.48 -0.28
N TYR A 10 -6.44 -5.97 -1.28
CA TYR A 10 -6.28 -7.29 -1.86
C TYR A 10 -6.61 -7.24 -3.34
N SER A 11 -5.76 -7.86 -4.13
CA SER A 11 -5.94 -8.01 -5.56
C SER A 11 -5.71 -9.47 -5.92
N LYS A 12 -6.53 -9.98 -6.83
CA LYS A 12 -6.39 -11.34 -7.37
C LYS A 12 -6.63 -11.36 -8.87
N GLY A 13 -6.09 -12.37 -9.53
CA GLY A 13 -6.33 -12.71 -10.92
C GLY A 13 -5.66 -14.04 -11.25
N ILE A 14 -5.96 -14.57 -12.43
CA ILE A 14 -5.36 -15.78 -13.00
C ILE A 14 -4.47 -15.34 -14.15
N LEU A 15 -3.21 -15.79 -14.13
CA LEU A 15 -2.22 -15.51 -15.17
C LEU A 15 -1.84 -16.83 -15.84
N THR A 16 -1.85 -16.86 -17.17
CA THR A 16 -1.37 -17.99 -17.97
C THR A 16 -0.06 -17.58 -18.65
N LEU A 17 1.02 -18.30 -18.33
CA LEU A 17 2.33 -18.07 -18.94
C LEU A 17 2.64 -19.22 -19.90
N LYS A 18 2.98 -18.89 -21.14
CA LYS A 18 3.35 -19.87 -22.19
C LYS A 18 4.86 -20.07 -22.32
N ASN A 19 5.64 -19.12 -21.81
CA ASN A 19 7.09 -19.08 -21.88
C ASN A 19 7.66 -18.86 -20.47
N GLU A 20 8.91 -19.28 -20.25
CA GLU A 20 9.64 -18.93 -19.05
C GLU A 20 9.63 -17.40 -18.87
N THR A 21 9.17 -16.94 -17.70
CA THR A 21 8.98 -15.52 -17.40
C THR A 21 9.50 -15.25 -16.00
N ARG A 22 10.40 -14.28 -15.88
CA ARG A 22 10.93 -13.87 -14.57
C ARG A 22 9.91 -13.01 -13.83
N GLY A 23 9.62 -13.35 -12.58
CA GLY A 23 8.76 -12.57 -11.68
C GLY A 23 9.53 -11.99 -10.48
N PHE A 24 9.17 -10.78 -10.07
CA PHE A 24 9.65 -10.14 -8.85
C PHE A 24 8.47 -9.94 -7.90
N LEU A 25 8.57 -10.48 -6.69
CA LEU A 25 7.50 -10.49 -5.71
C LEU A 25 7.87 -9.57 -4.55
N TYR A 26 7.04 -8.55 -4.31
CA TYR A 26 7.25 -7.55 -3.28
C TYR A 26 6.14 -7.62 -2.25
N ILE A 27 6.50 -7.87 -0.98
CA ILE A 27 5.55 -7.87 0.13
C ILE A 27 5.59 -6.51 0.81
N GLY A 28 4.47 -5.78 0.79
CA GLY A 28 4.36 -4.47 1.41
C GLY A 28 4.60 -4.52 2.91
N GLY A 29 5.40 -3.57 3.42
CA GLY A 29 5.66 -3.45 4.85
C GLY A 29 4.58 -2.65 5.58
N LYS A 30 4.41 -2.92 6.87
CA LYS A 30 3.67 -2.05 7.78
C LYS A 30 4.47 -0.76 8.04
N GLY A 31 3.81 0.41 8.01
CA GLY A 31 4.42 1.67 8.46
C GLY A 31 4.67 1.71 9.97
N THR A 32 5.61 2.54 10.42
CA THR A 32 5.95 2.67 11.84
C THR A 32 5.09 3.73 12.54
N ALA A 33 4.80 3.46 13.81
CA ALA A 33 4.09 4.38 14.69
C ALA A 33 4.67 4.24 16.11
N ILE A 34 5.83 4.86 16.35
CA ILE A 34 6.47 4.86 17.66
C ILE A 34 6.41 6.25 18.30
N LYS A 35 6.47 6.29 19.64
CA LYS A 35 6.46 7.53 20.46
C LYS A 35 7.85 8.15 20.64
N THR A 36 8.77 7.89 19.73
CA THR A 36 10.15 8.40 19.79
C THR A 36 10.33 9.46 18.73
N SER A 37 10.79 10.65 19.13
CA SER A 37 11.08 11.77 18.24
C SER A 37 11.97 11.33 17.06
N GLY A 38 11.67 11.86 15.88
CA GLY A 38 12.36 11.54 14.64
C GLY A 38 11.43 11.04 13.52
N LYS A 39 12.06 10.52 12.47
CA LYS A 39 11.38 10.04 11.27
C LYS A 39 10.66 8.72 11.53
N GLN A 40 9.35 8.73 11.38
CA GLN A 40 8.51 7.54 11.35
C GLN A 40 8.44 7.03 9.91
N MET A 41 9.02 5.87 9.66
CA MET A 41 9.17 5.32 8.32
C MET A 41 7.84 4.79 7.79
N GLY A 42 7.59 5.06 6.50
CA GLY A 42 6.58 4.33 5.76
C GLY A 42 6.98 2.87 5.58
N GLY A 43 5.98 2.03 5.35
CA GLY A 43 6.15 0.63 5.06
C GLY A 43 6.93 0.41 3.77
N PHE A 44 7.75 -0.64 3.75
CA PHE A 44 8.50 -1.05 2.57
C PHE A 44 7.60 -1.17 1.33
N ASN A 45 8.14 -0.80 0.16
CA ASN A 45 7.46 -0.75 -1.13
C ASN A 45 6.42 0.38 -1.24
N GLY A 46 6.87 1.59 -0.90
CA GLY A 46 6.20 2.84 -1.28
C GLY A 46 5.30 3.48 -0.22
N GLY A 47 5.37 3.07 1.04
CA GLY A 47 4.71 3.78 2.12
C GLY A 47 5.34 5.15 2.37
N GLY A 48 4.51 6.18 2.56
CA GLY A 48 4.95 7.52 2.94
C GLY A 48 5.41 7.59 4.39
N TYR A 49 6.42 8.41 4.66
CA TYR A 49 6.93 8.63 6.01
C TYR A 49 6.31 9.88 6.65
N ARG A 50 6.60 10.10 7.93
CA ARG A 50 6.39 11.40 8.58
C ARG A 50 7.50 11.73 9.58
N TYR A 51 7.55 12.98 10.02
CA TYR A 51 8.43 13.43 11.11
C TYR A 51 7.64 13.68 12.41
N TYR A 52 8.27 13.44 13.57
CA TYR A 52 7.68 13.55 14.91
C TYR A 52 8.60 14.29 15.88
N TYR A 53 8.07 15.22 16.69
CA TYR A 53 8.91 16.06 17.56
C TYR A 53 8.44 16.19 19.03
N ASP A 54 7.28 15.67 19.49
CA ASP A 54 6.87 15.86 20.91
C ASP A 54 5.93 14.79 21.52
N TYR A 55 6.19 14.41 22.78
CA TYR A 55 5.75 13.21 23.55
C TYR A 55 4.24 12.90 23.61
N ASN A 56 3.39 13.86 23.26
CA ASN A 56 1.93 13.70 23.40
C ASN A 56 1.17 13.52 22.10
N TYR A 57 1.75 13.78 20.90
CA TYR A 57 1.00 13.73 19.63
C TYR A 57 1.68 13.01 18.46
N TYR A 58 1.34 11.75 18.15
CA TYR A 58 2.07 10.94 17.15
C TYR A 58 1.20 10.37 16.00
N GLY A 59 1.49 10.77 14.75
CA GLY A 59 0.99 10.12 13.53
C GLY A 59 1.79 8.87 13.10
N ALA A 60 1.26 8.09 12.17
CA ALA A 60 1.94 6.90 11.64
C ALA A 60 2.47 7.12 10.21
N GLY A 61 3.52 6.37 9.83
CA GLY A 61 3.86 6.15 8.43
C GLY A 61 2.77 5.31 7.74
N GLY A 62 2.60 5.51 6.43
CA GLY A 62 1.67 4.70 5.62
C GLY A 62 2.23 3.31 5.34
N GLY A 63 1.36 2.33 5.09
CA GLY A 63 1.76 0.99 4.65
C GLY A 63 2.24 0.99 3.20
N GLY A 64 3.16 0.10 2.86
CA GLY A 64 3.57 -0.10 1.47
C GLY A 64 2.72 -1.13 0.73
N ALA A 65 2.83 -1.15 -0.59
CA ALA A 65 2.03 -2.04 -1.44
C ALA A 65 2.65 -3.45 -1.51
N SER A 66 1.82 -4.47 -1.71
CA SER A 66 2.31 -5.76 -2.22
C SER A 66 2.09 -5.84 -3.73
N ASP A 67 3.09 -6.25 -4.49
CA ASP A 67 2.96 -6.37 -5.94
C ASP A 67 3.79 -7.51 -6.55
N ILE A 68 3.41 -7.87 -7.78
CA ILE A 68 4.20 -8.74 -8.65
C ILE A 68 4.55 -7.96 -9.91
N ARG A 69 5.82 -8.02 -10.30
CA ARG A 69 6.37 -7.45 -11.54
C ARG A 69 6.87 -8.57 -12.43
N LEU A 70 6.73 -8.44 -13.74
CA LEU A 70 7.26 -9.40 -14.70
C LEU A 70 8.39 -8.77 -15.52
N GLU A 71 9.35 -9.60 -15.92
CA GLU A 71 10.51 -9.29 -16.78
C GLU A 71 11.54 -8.31 -16.18
N LYS A 72 11.07 -7.16 -15.68
CA LYS A 72 11.92 -6.15 -15.04
C LYS A 72 11.43 -5.83 -13.64
N ASP A 73 12.38 -5.48 -12.79
CA ASP A 73 12.09 -4.97 -11.46
C ASP A 73 11.84 -3.47 -11.49
N SER A 74 10.63 -3.08 -11.90
CA SER A 74 10.21 -1.68 -11.98
C SER A 74 8.75 -1.53 -11.60
N PHE A 75 8.38 -0.35 -11.09
CA PHE A 75 6.97 -0.02 -10.89
C PHE A 75 6.17 -0.04 -12.19
N THR A 76 6.80 0.20 -13.35
CA THR A 76 6.18 0.22 -14.68
C THR A 76 5.98 -1.15 -15.30
N THR A 77 6.33 -2.23 -14.58
CA THR A 77 6.08 -3.63 -15.00
C THR A 77 5.22 -4.40 -14.00
N ARG A 78 4.61 -3.70 -13.03
CA ARG A 78 3.69 -4.29 -12.05
C ARG A 78 2.43 -4.79 -12.73
N ILE A 79 2.12 -6.07 -12.58
CA ILE A 79 0.93 -6.71 -13.17
C ILE A 79 -0.22 -6.85 -12.17
N ILE A 80 0.07 -6.81 -10.87
CA ILE A 80 -0.93 -6.87 -9.81
C ILE A 80 -0.40 -6.14 -8.58
N VAL A 81 -1.24 -5.32 -7.97
CA VAL A 81 -0.90 -4.48 -6.81
C VAL A 81 -2.03 -4.53 -5.80
N ALA A 82 -1.72 -4.89 -4.56
CA ALA A 82 -2.56 -4.66 -3.40
C ALA A 82 -2.03 -3.41 -2.67
N GLY A 83 -2.79 -2.31 -2.72
CA GLY A 83 -2.38 -1.03 -2.13
C GLY A 83 -2.27 -1.07 -0.61
N GLY A 84 -1.31 -0.35 -0.05
CA GLY A 84 -1.12 -0.14 1.38
C GLY A 84 -2.08 0.92 1.92
N GLY A 85 -2.48 0.78 3.19
CA GLY A 85 -3.32 1.77 3.87
C GLY A 85 -2.53 2.99 4.35
N GLY A 86 -3.23 4.10 4.56
CA GLY A 86 -2.66 5.35 5.07
C GLY A 86 -2.33 5.29 6.56
N GLY A 87 -1.40 6.14 6.98
CA GLY A 87 -1.03 6.28 8.38
C GLY A 87 -2.14 6.95 9.21
N SER A 88 -2.32 6.46 10.43
CA SER A 88 -3.23 7.06 11.41
C SER A 88 -2.83 8.49 11.76
N GLY A 89 -3.83 9.34 11.96
CA GLY A 89 -3.66 10.65 12.58
C GLY A 89 -3.71 10.56 14.11
N HIS A 90 -3.18 11.57 14.80
CA HIS A 90 -3.31 11.71 16.25
C HIS A 90 -3.42 13.20 16.60
N GLY A 91 -4.52 13.61 17.21
CA GLY A 91 -4.82 15.02 17.46
C GLY A 91 -6.33 15.23 17.45
N THR A 92 -6.81 16.37 16.95
CA THR A 92 -8.25 16.65 16.91
C THR A 92 -9.01 15.56 16.14
N SER A 93 -9.93 14.92 16.84
CA SER A 93 -10.79 13.85 16.32
C SER A 93 -11.63 14.30 15.14
N ALA A 94 -11.96 13.31 14.30
CA ALA A 94 -13.11 13.35 13.40
C ALA A 94 -14.46 13.45 14.14
N ASP A 95 -14.53 12.91 15.35
CA ASP A 95 -15.67 13.05 16.23
C ASP A 95 -15.55 14.35 17.06
N PRO A 96 -16.46 15.34 16.88
CA PRO A 96 -16.43 16.59 17.64
C PRO A 96 -16.70 16.39 19.14
N SER A 97 -17.17 15.22 19.56
CA SER A 97 -17.37 14.84 20.97
C SER A 97 -16.17 14.12 21.59
N ALA A 98 -15.16 13.75 20.80
CA ALA A 98 -13.99 13.04 21.27
C ALA A 98 -12.87 13.99 21.74
N SER A 99 -12.02 13.47 22.64
CA SER A 99 -10.85 14.19 23.17
C SER A 99 -9.88 14.63 22.06
N GLU A 100 -9.22 15.78 22.23
CA GLU A 100 -8.20 16.32 21.32
C GLU A 100 -6.95 15.42 21.14
N THR A 101 -6.92 14.28 21.82
CA THR A 101 -5.85 13.28 21.84
C THR A 101 -6.25 11.94 21.20
N THR A 102 -7.34 11.90 20.45
CA THR A 102 -7.81 10.67 19.80
C THR A 102 -7.11 10.37 18.48
N HIS A 103 -7.11 9.10 18.12
CA HIS A 103 -6.48 8.61 16.90
C HIS A 103 -7.50 8.48 15.77
N ASN A 104 -7.22 9.15 14.65
CA ASN A 104 -8.04 9.05 13.45
C ASN A 104 -7.58 7.87 12.60
N GLY A 105 -8.53 7.01 12.23
CA GLY A 105 -8.33 5.88 11.32
C GLY A 105 -7.71 6.30 10.00
N GLY A 106 -6.63 5.65 9.56
CA GLY A 106 -6.05 5.85 8.23
C GLY A 106 -6.95 5.33 7.11
N GLY A 107 -6.85 5.95 5.92
CA GLY A 107 -7.58 5.50 4.74
C GLY A 107 -7.17 4.10 4.30
N SER A 108 -8.11 3.26 3.90
CA SER A 108 -7.84 1.89 3.48
C SER A 108 -7.04 1.82 2.16
N GLY A 109 -6.14 0.86 2.00
CA GLY A 109 -5.46 0.60 0.75
C GLY A 109 -6.25 -0.34 -0.15
N GLY A 110 -5.99 -0.33 -1.46
CA GLY A 110 -6.57 -1.24 -2.44
C GLY A 110 -7.77 -0.69 -3.20
N GLY A 111 -8.45 -1.57 -3.94
CA GLY A 111 -9.58 -1.20 -4.79
C GLY A 111 -9.21 -0.28 -5.96
N TYR A 112 -10.23 0.22 -6.67
CA TYR A 112 -10.06 1.19 -7.77
C TYR A 112 -9.57 2.55 -7.28
N LYS A 113 -9.90 2.89 -6.04
CA LYS A 113 -9.45 4.06 -5.30
C LYS A 113 -9.18 3.63 -3.86
N GLY A 114 -8.05 4.05 -3.31
CA GLY A 114 -7.78 3.92 -1.88
C GLY A 114 -8.78 4.76 -1.06
N GLY A 115 -9.04 4.35 0.18
CA GLY A 115 -9.82 5.14 1.12
C GLY A 115 -9.15 6.47 1.41
N ASP A 116 -9.96 7.52 1.48
CA ASP A 116 -9.53 8.85 1.88
C ASP A 116 -9.16 8.86 3.38
N GLY A 117 -8.34 9.83 3.79
CA GLY A 117 -8.07 10.10 5.20
C GLY A 117 -9.31 10.63 5.91
N THR A 118 -9.46 10.24 7.18
CA THR A 118 -10.55 10.70 8.06
C THR A 118 -10.29 12.13 8.54
N LEU A 119 -11.33 12.97 8.51
CA LEU A 119 -11.29 14.39 8.86
C LEU A 119 -12.21 14.76 10.02
N ARG A 120 -11.94 15.94 10.59
CA ARG A 120 -12.87 16.68 11.43
C ARG A 120 -14.00 17.30 10.58
N PRO A 121 -15.29 17.23 10.99
CA PRO A 121 -16.45 17.72 10.26
C PRO A 121 -16.41 19.19 9.87
N SER A 122 -15.62 20.01 10.57
CA SER A 122 -15.47 21.45 10.33
C SER A 122 -14.25 21.81 9.47
N SER A 123 -13.51 20.83 8.94
CA SER A 123 -12.28 21.03 8.16
C SER A 123 -12.44 20.58 6.70
N THR A 124 -11.82 21.31 5.77
CA THR A 124 -11.78 21.00 4.34
C THR A 124 -10.53 20.21 3.92
N SER A 125 -9.58 19.99 4.84
CA SER A 125 -8.24 19.44 4.55
C SER A 125 -8.17 17.92 4.34
N VAL A 126 -8.87 17.40 3.32
CA VAL A 126 -8.90 15.97 2.97
C VAL A 126 -7.57 15.48 2.41
N ALA A 127 -7.13 14.30 2.84
CA ALA A 127 -6.14 13.51 2.09
C ALA A 127 -6.91 12.49 1.24
N TYR A 128 -6.79 12.57 -0.09
CA TYR A 128 -7.49 11.68 -1.00
C TYR A 128 -6.66 10.44 -1.34
N GLY A 129 -7.35 9.31 -1.49
CA GLY A 129 -6.74 8.05 -1.89
C GLY A 129 -6.28 8.06 -3.33
N GLY A 130 -5.21 7.32 -3.61
CA GLY A 130 -4.75 7.10 -4.98
C GLY A 130 -5.82 6.36 -5.79
N THR A 131 -5.91 6.64 -7.08
CA THR A 131 -6.85 5.98 -8.02
C THR A 131 -6.08 5.06 -8.97
N GLN A 132 -6.75 4.39 -9.90
CA GLN A 132 -6.05 3.66 -10.96
C GLN A 132 -5.31 4.56 -11.96
N ILE A 133 -5.59 5.86 -11.98
CA ILE A 133 -5.11 6.78 -13.02
C ILE A 133 -4.26 7.94 -12.47
N ASN A 134 -4.48 8.34 -11.22
CA ASN A 134 -3.87 9.50 -10.60
C ASN A 134 -3.43 9.22 -9.15
N PRO A 135 -2.33 9.84 -8.69
CA PRO A 135 -1.98 9.89 -7.27
C PRO A 135 -3.07 10.54 -6.43
N GLY A 136 -3.11 10.14 -5.16
CA GLY A 136 -3.91 10.81 -4.16
C GLY A 136 -3.43 12.25 -4.00
N ASP A 137 -4.37 13.18 -3.88
CA ASP A 137 -4.10 14.59 -3.70
C ASP A 137 -4.62 15.07 -2.34
N GLY A 138 -4.33 16.30 -1.96
CA GLY A 138 -4.93 16.94 -0.80
C GLY A 138 -4.68 18.43 -0.82
N GLU A 139 -5.34 19.16 0.09
CA GLU A 139 -5.12 20.60 0.20
C GLU A 139 -3.63 20.93 0.36
N LYS A 140 -3.20 22.01 -0.29
CA LYS A 140 -1.80 22.45 -0.26
C LYS A 140 -1.42 22.86 1.15
N TYR A 141 -0.51 22.09 1.73
CA TYR A 141 0.27 22.49 2.90
C TYR A 141 1.75 22.40 2.53
N ASP A 142 2.54 23.36 2.98
CA ASP A 142 3.97 23.49 2.65
C ASP A 142 4.82 22.29 3.10
N TYR A 143 4.24 21.42 3.94
CA TYR A 143 4.92 20.29 4.56
C TYR A 143 4.45 18.91 4.06
N ARG A 144 3.89 18.82 2.84
CA ARG A 144 3.53 17.54 2.21
C ARG A 144 4.41 17.28 0.99
N SER A 145 5.00 16.09 0.92
CA SER A 145 5.46 15.55 -0.36
C SER A 145 4.27 14.90 -1.08
N LYS A 146 4.14 15.17 -2.38
CA LYS A 146 3.06 14.62 -3.20
C LYS A 146 3.17 13.10 -3.29
N ALA A 147 2.02 12.43 -3.29
CA ALA A 147 1.97 11.04 -3.72
C ALA A 147 2.26 10.95 -5.22
N ILE A 148 2.79 9.83 -5.66
CA ILE A 148 3.15 9.57 -7.05
C ILE A 148 2.82 8.12 -7.43
N PHE A 149 3.13 7.75 -8.65
CA PHE A 149 3.10 6.35 -9.07
C PHE A 149 3.98 5.49 -8.15
N GLY A 150 3.39 4.44 -7.56
CA GLY A 150 4.07 3.56 -6.63
C GLY A 150 4.15 4.03 -5.17
N ASN A 151 4.27 5.34 -4.92
CA ASN A 151 4.62 5.85 -3.61
C ASN A 151 3.56 6.78 -3.02
N GLY A 152 3.23 6.56 -1.75
CA GLY A 152 2.40 7.46 -0.96
C GLY A 152 3.11 8.78 -0.63
N GLY A 153 2.32 9.82 -0.40
CA GLY A 153 2.84 11.12 0.05
C GLY A 153 3.40 11.05 1.46
N SER A 154 4.32 11.95 1.81
CA SER A 154 4.93 12.02 3.15
C SER A 154 4.68 13.36 3.81
N TYR A 155 4.59 13.38 5.14
CA TYR A 155 4.52 14.62 5.91
C TYR A 155 5.93 15.03 6.35
N THR A 156 6.44 16.13 5.80
CA THR A 156 7.86 16.51 5.85
C THR A 156 8.21 17.51 6.95
N CYS A 157 7.24 18.01 7.72
CA CYS A 157 7.54 19.04 8.72
C CYS A 157 8.40 18.50 9.86
N THR A 158 9.56 19.12 10.08
CA THR A 158 10.54 18.74 11.11
C THR A 158 10.49 19.62 12.37
N SER A 159 9.58 20.58 12.46
CA SER A 159 9.48 21.49 13.60
C SER A 159 8.04 21.79 14.02
N CYS A 160 7.06 21.18 13.35
CA CYS A 160 5.65 21.39 13.65
C CYS A 160 5.25 20.67 14.94
N SER A 161 4.57 21.40 15.82
CA SER A 161 3.98 20.86 17.04
C SER A 161 2.81 19.91 16.78
N THR A 162 2.10 20.09 15.66
CA THR A 162 0.99 19.20 15.27
C THR A 162 1.46 18.09 14.33
N PRO A 163 1.13 16.82 14.60
CA PRO A 163 1.56 15.71 13.76
C PRO A 163 0.74 15.60 12.47
N GLY A 164 1.38 15.09 11.43
CA GLY A 164 0.75 14.52 10.25
C GLY A 164 1.14 13.05 10.07
N SER A 165 0.60 12.41 9.03
CA SER A 165 0.81 10.99 8.73
C SER A 165 1.12 10.76 7.26
N GLY A 166 1.80 9.65 6.98
CA GLY A 166 2.21 9.27 5.62
C GLY A 166 1.12 8.50 4.88
N GLY A 167 1.00 8.76 3.57
CA GLY A 167 0.07 8.05 2.70
C GLY A 167 0.52 6.62 2.37
N GLY A 168 -0.44 5.77 2.02
CA GLY A 168 -0.19 4.39 1.63
C GLY A 168 0.42 4.28 0.23
N GLY A 169 1.34 3.34 0.03
CA GLY A 169 1.83 2.96 -1.30
C GLY A 169 0.74 2.24 -2.11
N GLY A 170 0.85 2.23 -3.44
CA GLY A 170 -0.16 1.60 -4.28
C GLY A 170 0.25 1.54 -5.73
N TRP A 171 -0.71 1.28 -6.61
CA TRP A 171 -0.51 1.53 -8.03
C TRP A 171 -0.21 3.01 -8.23
N TYR A 172 -1.13 3.85 -7.77
CA TYR A 172 -0.83 5.20 -7.34
C TYR A 172 -0.98 5.31 -5.82
N GLY A 173 -0.04 6.01 -5.18
CA GLY A 173 -0.05 6.20 -3.74
C GLY A 173 -1.16 7.13 -3.27
N GLY A 174 -1.56 6.98 -2.00
CA GLY A 174 -2.45 7.91 -1.31
C GLY A 174 -1.72 9.15 -0.80
N ALA A 175 -2.46 10.25 -0.66
CA ALA A 175 -1.91 11.49 -0.12
C ALA A 175 -1.49 11.35 1.35
N ALA A 176 -0.42 12.06 1.73
CA ALA A 176 -0.15 12.35 3.14
C ALA A 176 -1.25 13.24 3.73
N SER A 177 -1.38 13.17 5.04
CA SER A 177 -2.30 14.05 5.76
C SER A 177 -1.72 15.47 5.91
N GLY A 178 -2.60 16.39 6.32
CA GLY A 178 -2.22 17.73 6.71
C GLY A 178 -1.66 17.83 8.12
N CYS A 179 -1.59 19.05 8.63
CA CYS A 179 -1.30 19.32 10.03
C CYS A 179 -2.46 18.84 10.95
N CYS A 180 -2.36 19.12 12.25
CA CYS A 180 -3.47 18.96 13.21
C CYS A 180 -3.99 17.52 13.43
N GLY A 181 -3.18 16.49 13.20
CA GLY A 181 -3.53 15.12 13.58
C GLY A 181 -4.51 14.41 12.64
N TYR A 182 -4.63 14.89 11.40
CA TYR A 182 -5.40 14.22 10.36
C TYR A 182 -4.75 12.91 9.92
N SER A 183 -5.57 11.97 9.45
CA SER A 183 -5.06 10.71 8.91
C SER A 183 -4.81 10.80 7.40
N ALA A 184 -3.95 9.92 6.91
CA ALA A 184 -3.52 9.92 5.52
C ALA A 184 -4.33 8.90 4.73
N ALA A 185 -4.29 9.02 3.41
CA ALA A 185 -5.06 8.18 2.52
C ALA A 185 -4.31 6.90 2.10
N GLY A 186 -5.05 5.88 1.68
CA GLY A 186 -4.47 4.65 1.14
C GLY A 186 -4.14 4.75 -0.35
N GLY A 187 -3.23 3.89 -0.80
CA GLY A 187 -2.92 3.74 -2.23
C GLY A 187 -3.91 2.80 -2.93
N SER A 188 -4.09 2.98 -4.25
CA SER A 188 -4.96 2.12 -5.06
C SER A 188 -4.39 0.72 -5.27
N GLY A 189 -5.29 -0.22 -5.53
CA GLY A 189 -4.95 -1.50 -6.12
C GLY A 189 -4.84 -1.41 -7.66
N TYR A 190 -4.30 -2.45 -8.26
CA TYR A 190 -4.26 -2.60 -9.70
C TYR A 190 -4.20 -4.08 -10.09
N VAL A 191 -4.82 -4.42 -11.20
CA VAL A 191 -4.64 -5.69 -11.89
C VAL A 191 -4.54 -5.38 -13.38
N LEU A 192 -3.49 -5.86 -14.03
CA LEU A 192 -3.28 -5.70 -15.45
C LEU A 192 -4.31 -6.57 -16.19
N THR A 193 -5.20 -5.92 -16.92
CA THR A 193 -6.19 -6.57 -17.80
C THR A 193 -6.16 -5.92 -19.18
N SER A 194 -6.94 -6.43 -20.13
CA SER A 194 -7.09 -5.79 -21.44
C SER A 194 -7.63 -4.36 -21.33
N THR A 195 -8.48 -4.08 -20.34
CA THR A 195 -9.17 -2.80 -20.16
C THR A 195 -8.57 -1.91 -19.06
N SER A 196 -7.60 -2.40 -18.29
CA SER A 196 -6.97 -1.61 -17.22
C SER A 196 -6.24 -0.39 -17.79
N TYR A 197 -6.25 0.73 -17.06
CA TYR A 197 -5.44 1.88 -17.42
C TYR A 197 -3.95 1.56 -17.39
N LYS A 198 -3.19 2.10 -18.34
CA LYS A 198 -1.74 1.89 -18.48
C LYS A 198 -1.10 3.28 -18.61
N PRO A 199 -0.30 3.74 -17.63
CA PRO A 199 0.33 5.05 -17.72
C PRO A 199 1.36 5.09 -18.85
N ASN A 200 1.78 6.31 -19.20
CA ASN A 200 2.90 6.52 -20.09
C ASN A 200 4.12 5.74 -19.57
N GLU A 201 4.89 5.15 -20.48
CA GLU A 201 6.07 4.32 -20.18
C GLU A 201 5.77 3.00 -19.45
N TYR A 202 4.50 2.61 -19.30
CA TYR A 202 4.14 1.29 -18.79
C TYR A 202 4.51 0.18 -19.79
N VAL A 203 5.31 -0.78 -19.33
CA VAL A 203 5.85 -1.86 -20.17
C VAL A 203 5.08 -3.14 -19.86
N TYR A 204 4.38 -3.66 -20.86
CA TYR A 204 3.57 -4.88 -20.71
C TYR A 204 3.49 -5.68 -22.03
N LYS A 205 3.16 -6.96 -21.90
CA LYS A 205 2.75 -7.82 -23.01
C LYS A 205 1.30 -8.23 -22.81
N ARG A 206 0.58 -8.48 -23.91
CA ARG A 206 -0.83 -8.93 -23.85
C ARG A 206 -0.98 -10.30 -23.17
N GLU A 207 0.05 -11.15 -23.26
CA GLU A 207 0.10 -12.44 -22.58
C GLU A 207 0.12 -12.31 -21.04
N TYR A 208 0.42 -11.13 -20.49
CA TYR A 208 0.41 -10.88 -19.04
C TYR A 208 -0.93 -10.37 -18.51
N PHE A 209 -1.97 -10.30 -19.35
CA PHE A 209 -3.29 -9.90 -18.90
C PHE A 209 -3.88 -10.97 -17.99
N LEU A 210 -4.24 -10.56 -16.77
CA LEU A 210 -4.86 -11.46 -15.81
C LEU A 210 -6.36 -11.59 -16.10
N MET A 211 -6.84 -12.82 -16.02
CA MET A 211 -8.26 -13.16 -16.08
C MET A 211 -8.88 -13.22 -14.68
N LYS A 212 -10.21 -13.13 -14.59
CA LYS A 212 -10.97 -13.19 -13.32
C LYS A 212 -10.43 -12.20 -12.26
N ALA A 213 -9.99 -11.04 -12.73
CA ALA A 213 -9.41 -9.99 -11.90
C ALA A 213 -10.43 -9.46 -10.89
N SER A 214 -10.00 -9.24 -9.65
CA SER A 214 -10.83 -8.62 -8.61
C SER A 214 -9.94 -7.90 -7.61
N MET A 215 -10.43 -6.77 -7.11
CA MET A 215 -9.76 -5.96 -6.11
C MET A 215 -10.73 -5.63 -4.98
N LYS A 216 -10.21 -5.57 -3.76
CA LYS A 216 -10.92 -5.14 -2.56
C LYS A 216 -10.04 -4.18 -1.77
N SER A 217 -10.66 -3.25 -1.05
CA SER A 217 -10.00 -2.32 -0.16
C SER A 217 -10.11 -2.76 1.30
N GLY A 218 -9.09 -2.50 2.12
CA GLY A 218 -9.17 -2.59 3.58
C GLY A 218 -9.43 -3.98 4.17
N ILE A 219 -8.65 -4.99 3.79
CA ILE A 219 -8.80 -6.37 4.28
C ILE A 219 -7.63 -6.87 5.13
N ARG A 220 -6.48 -6.18 5.17
CA ARG A 220 -5.31 -6.68 5.89
C ARG A 220 -4.60 -5.62 6.71
N TYR A 221 -4.49 -5.83 8.01
CA TYR A 221 -3.59 -5.10 8.88
C TYR A 221 -2.20 -5.75 8.92
N GLY A 222 -1.17 -4.94 9.23
CA GLY A 222 0.21 -5.42 9.33
C GLY A 222 0.92 -5.51 7.98
N ASN A 223 1.89 -6.43 7.89
CA ASN A 223 2.62 -6.67 6.64
C ASN A 223 1.71 -7.36 5.61
N GLY A 224 1.97 -7.10 4.34
CA GLY A 224 1.28 -7.73 3.23
C GLY A 224 1.53 -9.23 3.12
N ALA A 225 0.93 -9.84 2.10
CA ALA A 225 1.23 -11.21 1.71
C ALA A 225 1.00 -11.40 0.22
N ILE A 226 1.67 -12.38 -0.36
CA ILE A 226 1.43 -12.88 -1.71
C ILE A 226 1.18 -14.39 -1.60
N LYS A 227 0.13 -14.87 -2.27
CA LYS A 227 -0.17 -16.29 -2.44
C LYS A 227 -0.26 -16.60 -3.92
N ILE A 228 0.46 -17.63 -4.36
CA ILE A 228 0.43 -18.14 -5.73
C ILE A 228 -0.12 -19.55 -5.69
N THR A 229 -1.09 -19.83 -6.54
CA THR A 229 -1.74 -21.14 -6.67
C THR A 229 -1.55 -21.60 -8.11
N ILE A 230 -0.95 -22.77 -8.29
CA ILE A 230 -0.79 -23.40 -9.61
C ILE A 230 -2.11 -24.11 -9.92
N LEU A 231 -2.75 -23.76 -11.05
CA LEU A 231 -4.07 -24.26 -11.42
C LEU A 231 -4.04 -25.40 -12.43
N ASP A 232 -2.99 -25.44 -13.26
CA ASP A 232 -2.78 -26.49 -14.26
C ASP A 232 -1.59 -27.37 -13.85
N ASN A 233 -1.48 -28.58 -14.40
CA ASN A 233 -0.32 -29.45 -14.20
C ASN A 233 0.92 -28.83 -14.85
N VAL A 234 1.60 -27.97 -14.11
CA VAL A 234 2.95 -27.50 -14.40
C VAL A 234 3.90 -28.50 -13.76
N ASP A 235 4.83 -29.06 -14.53
CA ASP A 235 5.96 -29.79 -13.94
C ASP A 235 6.67 -28.84 -12.96
N ILE A 236 6.60 -29.16 -11.67
CA ILE A 236 7.04 -28.28 -10.57
C ILE A 236 8.53 -27.91 -10.72
N GLU A 237 9.30 -28.73 -11.44
CA GLU A 237 10.71 -28.46 -11.81
C GLU A 237 10.90 -27.18 -12.63
N ASN A 238 9.86 -26.70 -13.31
CA ASN A 238 9.88 -25.47 -14.09
C ASN A 238 9.60 -24.20 -13.25
N VAL A 239 9.31 -24.34 -11.95
CA VAL A 239 9.12 -23.21 -11.03
C VAL A 239 10.36 -23.03 -10.16
N LYS A 240 11.17 -22.01 -10.49
CA LYS A 240 12.36 -21.64 -9.72
C LYS A 240 12.08 -20.42 -8.86
N ILE A 241 12.25 -20.54 -7.55
CA ILE A 241 12.10 -19.43 -6.59
C ILE A 241 13.47 -19.15 -5.96
N GLN A 242 13.95 -17.92 -6.13
CA GLN A 242 15.19 -17.45 -5.53
C GLN A 242 14.87 -16.26 -4.62
N GLY A 243 15.19 -16.38 -3.33
CA GLY A 243 15.08 -15.28 -2.37
C GLY A 243 16.44 -14.63 -2.13
N CYS A 244 16.54 -13.31 -2.26
CA CYS A 244 17.67 -12.57 -1.69
C CYS A 244 17.32 -12.17 -0.25
N GLY A 245 18.08 -12.68 0.73
CA GLY A 245 18.15 -12.07 2.07
C GLY A 245 17.36 -12.70 3.22
N LEU A 246 16.93 -13.97 3.15
CA LEU A 246 16.39 -14.68 4.32
C LEU A 246 17.09 -16.02 4.52
N THR A 247 18.05 -16.06 5.44
CA THR A 247 18.41 -17.30 6.13
C THR A 247 17.16 -17.81 6.86
N GLY A 248 16.49 -18.84 6.32
CA GLY A 248 15.37 -19.50 7.02
C GLY A 248 14.11 -19.81 6.21
N VAL A 249 14.06 -19.55 4.90
CA VAL A 249 12.94 -20.01 4.07
C VAL A 249 13.32 -21.33 3.39
N SER A 250 12.90 -22.46 3.96
CA SER A 250 13.04 -23.77 3.33
C SER A 250 12.01 -23.96 2.22
N TYR A 251 12.40 -24.69 1.18
CA TYR A 251 11.52 -25.08 0.05
C TYR A 251 10.18 -25.68 0.51
N SER A 252 10.18 -26.42 1.63
CA SER A 252 8.99 -27.02 2.24
C SER A 252 7.93 -26.02 2.76
N ARG A 253 8.33 -24.81 3.18
CA ARG A 253 7.38 -23.74 3.57
C ARG A 253 6.80 -22.98 2.38
N ILE A 254 7.47 -23.04 1.22
CA ILE A 254 7.01 -22.43 -0.03
C ILE A 254 6.03 -23.37 -0.75
N ALA A 255 6.30 -24.68 -0.72
CA ALA A 255 5.38 -25.69 -1.24
C ALA A 255 4.01 -25.69 -0.54
N SER A 256 3.92 -25.29 0.74
CA SER A 256 2.61 -25.14 1.41
C SER A 256 1.83 -23.89 1.01
N LEU A 257 2.47 -22.89 0.37
CA LEU A 257 1.79 -21.74 -0.23
C LEU A 257 1.28 -22.03 -1.65
N ILE A 258 1.94 -22.97 -2.35
CA ILE A 258 1.55 -23.46 -3.67
C ILE A 258 0.66 -24.69 -3.48
N THR A 259 -0.63 -24.45 -3.26
CA THR A 259 -1.60 -25.54 -3.19
C THR A 259 -2.00 -25.95 -4.62
N SER A 260 -1.72 -27.17 -5.04
CA SER A 260 -2.46 -27.75 -6.18
C SER A 260 -3.94 -27.84 -5.79
N PRO A 261 -4.89 -27.54 -6.69
CA PRO A 261 -6.29 -27.79 -6.41
C PRO A 261 -6.47 -29.29 -6.12
N SER A 262 -6.99 -29.61 -4.94
CA SER A 262 -7.48 -30.97 -4.67
C SER A 262 -8.64 -31.23 -5.63
N VAL A 263 -8.50 -32.28 -6.45
CA VAL A 263 -9.58 -32.79 -7.28
C VAL A 263 -10.74 -33.16 -6.36
N ALA A 264 -11.88 -32.51 -6.55
CA ALA A 264 -13.18 -32.99 -6.07
C ALA A 264 -13.87 -33.71 -7.24
#